data_AF-A0A1H8VA39-F1
#
_entry.id   AF-A0A1H8VA39-F1
#
_cell.length_a   1.000
_cell.length_b   1.000
_cell.length_c   1.000
_cell.angle_alpha   90.00
_cell.angle_beta   90.00
_cell.angle_gamma   90.00
#
_symmetry.space_group_name_H-M   'P 1'
#
loop_
_entity.id
_entity.type
_entity.pdbx_description
1 polymer ?
#
loop_
_entity_poly.entity_id
_entity_poly.type
_entity_poly.pdbx_seq_one_letter_code
_entity_poly.pdbx_strand_id
1 'polypeptide(L)'
;MDGYHNSTKSRKRRCTNSNGRIIFLLVDDTSCKKRVTTRQMEGLDFHFAHDEGKGVWSHCVVTTHLVCGDQSFAWDFRPYFREQYCQEHNLNFKSKNDLALEMISAFPATANETVYVLMDSWYTSQKMLDACNSRGFHVIADVKTNRKISPAGVRISMSDFAAQYIQNSDLRSVTVGKLRMHACCFHGKKRSTQNEYLLCALHGS
;
A
#
# COMPACT_ATOMS: atom_id res chain seq x y z
N MET A 1 13.14 -52.02 -2.00
CA MET A 1 13.84 -50.88 -1.38
C MET A 1 14.06 -49.84 -2.44
N ASP A 2 13.53 -48.66 -2.15
CA ASP A 2 13.19 -47.58 -3.06
C ASP A 2 14.39 -46.85 -3.66
N GLY A 3 14.18 -46.27 -4.85
CA GLY A 3 15.16 -45.41 -5.51
C GLY A 3 14.53 -44.56 -6.60
N TYR A 4 13.44 -43.85 -6.28
CA TYR A 4 12.84 -42.83 -7.15
C TYR A 4 13.78 -41.61 -7.25
N HIS A 5 14.43 -41.43 -8.40
CA HIS A 5 15.18 -40.22 -8.73
C HIS A 5 14.27 -39.24 -9.49
N ASN A 6 13.53 -38.40 -8.76
CA ASN A 6 12.76 -37.31 -9.38
C ASN A 6 13.66 -36.09 -9.58
N SER A 7 14.16 -35.90 -10.81
CA SER A 7 14.76 -34.63 -11.23
C SER A 7 13.64 -33.62 -11.52
N THR A 8 13.36 -32.74 -10.56
CA THR A 8 12.44 -31.61 -10.78
C THR A 8 13.20 -30.53 -11.54
N LYS A 9 13.06 -30.50 -12.88
CA LYS A 9 13.51 -29.39 -13.71
C LYS A 9 12.68 -28.15 -13.34
N SER A 10 13.22 -27.32 -12.47
CA SER A 10 12.72 -25.99 -12.18
C SER A 10 12.83 -25.13 -13.45
N ARG A 11 11.68 -24.90 -14.10
CA ARG A 11 11.54 -24.00 -15.25
C ARG A 11 11.84 -22.58 -14.76
N LYS A 12 13.10 -22.14 -14.92
CA LYS A 12 13.54 -20.75 -14.82
C LYS A 12 12.70 -19.91 -15.79
N ARG A 13 11.70 -19.20 -15.28
CA ARG A 13 11.04 -18.15 -16.05
C ARG A 13 11.99 -16.97 -16.11
N ARG A 14 12.42 -16.69 -17.33
CA ARG A 14 13.32 -15.62 -17.73
C ARG A 14 12.54 -14.30 -17.61
N CYS A 15 12.72 -13.58 -16.51
CA CYS A 15 12.48 -12.14 -16.48
C CYS A 15 13.60 -11.52 -17.30
N THR A 16 13.25 -10.80 -18.35
CA THR A 16 14.18 -10.06 -19.21
C THR A 16 15.04 -9.14 -18.34
N ASN A 17 16.36 -9.19 -18.53
CA ASN A 17 17.34 -8.34 -17.86
C ASN A 17 16.94 -6.85 -17.95
N SER A 18 16.40 -6.30 -16.87
CA SER A 18 16.67 -4.94 -16.46
C SER A 18 17.43 -5.04 -15.13
N ASN A 19 18.69 -4.61 -15.11
CA ASN A 19 19.53 -4.61 -13.90
C ASN A 19 19.09 -3.52 -12.89
N GLY A 20 17.78 -3.29 -12.76
CA GLY A 20 17.21 -2.30 -11.87
C GLY A 20 17.01 -2.87 -10.46
N ARG A 21 17.26 -2.05 -9.44
CA ARG A 21 17.03 -2.46 -8.04
C ARG A 21 15.53 -2.36 -7.74
N ILE A 22 14.95 -3.43 -7.20
CA ILE A 22 13.56 -3.43 -6.75
C ILE A 22 13.49 -2.92 -5.32
N ILE A 23 12.62 -1.95 -5.10
CA ILE A 23 12.38 -1.32 -3.80
C ILE A 23 10.90 -1.48 -3.46
N PHE A 24 10.62 -1.94 -2.25
CA PHE A 24 9.29 -1.87 -1.66
C PHE A 24 9.26 -0.71 -0.66
N LEU A 25 8.36 0.25 -0.88
CA LEU A 25 8.11 1.36 0.02
C LEU A 25 6.75 1.12 0.71
N LEU A 26 6.79 0.66 1.95
CA LEU A 26 5.61 0.31 2.72
C LEU A 26 5.11 1.56 3.45
N VAL A 27 3.82 1.89 3.31
CA VAL A 27 3.14 2.99 4.01
C VAL A 27 2.16 2.37 5.01
N ASP A 28 2.30 2.75 6.27
CA ASP A 28 1.39 2.34 7.33
C ASP A 28 1.32 3.42 8.42
N ASP A 29 0.32 3.36 9.29
CA ASP A 29 0.28 4.15 10.51
C ASP A 29 0.15 3.29 11.76
N THR A 30 0.80 3.74 12.83
CA THR A 30 0.77 3.05 14.11
C THR A 30 0.27 3.97 15.20
N SER A 31 -0.53 3.41 16.11
CA SER A 31 -1.00 4.09 17.31
C SER A 31 -0.22 3.59 18.52
N CYS A 32 0.65 4.44 19.07
CA CYS A 32 1.44 4.16 20.26
C CYS A 32 0.58 4.43 21.51
N LYS A 33 -0.18 3.42 21.93
CA LYS A 33 -1.09 3.47 23.08
C LYS A 33 -0.34 3.84 24.38
N LYS A 34 -0.94 4.75 25.16
CA LYS A 34 -0.46 5.17 26.48
C LYS A 34 -1.58 5.06 27.51
N ARG A 35 -1.20 5.05 28.79
CA ARG A 35 -2.18 5.19 29.88
C ARG A 35 -2.79 6.59 29.80
N VAL A 36 -4.11 6.69 29.97
CA VAL A 36 -4.85 7.98 30.00
C VAL A 36 -4.35 8.95 31.07
N THR A 37 -3.62 8.47 32.08
CA THR A 37 -2.97 9.31 33.10
C THR A 37 -1.68 9.99 32.59
N THR A 38 -1.17 9.59 31.44
CA THR A 38 0.01 10.21 30.81
C THR A 38 -0.40 11.50 30.12
N ARG A 39 -0.20 12.65 30.78
CA ARG A 39 -0.62 13.97 30.28
C ARG A 39 0.52 14.91 29.91
N GLN A 40 1.75 14.56 30.27
CA GLN A 40 2.93 15.43 30.12
C GLN A 40 3.66 15.25 28.78
N MET A 41 3.21 14.33 27.91
CA MET A 41 3.79 14.16 26.58
C MET A 41 2.93 14.89 25.56
N GLU A 42 3.54 15.85 24.86
CA GLU A 42 2.91 16.62 23.80
C GLU A 42 2.41 15.71 22.66
N GLY A 43 1.35 16.15 21.98
CA GLY A 43 0.81 15.43 20.83
C GLY A 43 0.01 14.16 21.13
N LEU A 44 -0.24 13.86 22.42
CA LEU A 44 -1.16 12.79 22.80
C LEU A 44 -2.61 13.24 22.59
N ASP A 45 -3.41 12.37 21.97
CA ASP A 45 -4.84 12.58 21.82
C ASP A 45 -5.60 11.23 21.78
N PHE A 46 -6.92 11.28 21.76
CA PHE A 46 -7.77 10.14 21.46
C PHE A 46 -7.84 9.92 19.95
N HIS A 47 -7.17 8.86 19.49
CA HIS A 47 -7.21 8.36 18.12
C HIS A 47 -8.09 7.12 18.04
N PHE A 48 -8.90 6.97 16.99
CA PHE A 48 -9.72 5.77 16.83
C PHE A 48 -8.85 4.57 16.46
N ALA A 49 -8.94 3.50 17.24
CA ALA A 49 -8.24 2.24 17.00
C ALA A 49 -9.24 1.21 16.47
N HIS A 50 -9.05 0.78 15.22
CA HIS A 50 -9.98 -0.12 14.54
C HIS A 50 -10.03 -1.52 15.16
N ASP A 51 -8.92 -1.99 15.73
CA ASP A 51 -8.81 -3.26 16.47
C ASP A 51 -9.65 -3.27 17.75
N GLU A 52 -9.85 -2.11 18.38
CA GLU A 52 -10.63 -1.97 19.62
C GLU A 52 -12.03 -1.36 19.42
N GLY A 53 -12.33 -0.84 18.23
CA GLY A 53 -13.61 -0.19 17.93
C GLY A 53 -13.88 1.09 18.73
N LYS A 54 -12.85 1.71 19.32
CA LYS A 54 -12.99 2.89 20.20
C LYS A 54 -11.78 3.83 20.10
N GLY A 55 -11.94 5.04 20.65
CA GLY A 55 -10.84 5.98 20.84
C GLY A 55 -9.85 5.50 21.90
N VAL A 56 -8.56 5.52 21.58
CA VAL A 56 -7.46 5.18 22.48
C VAL A 56 -6.53 6.37 22.66
N TRP A 57 -6.09 6.59 23.89
CA TRP A 57 -5.11 7.62 24.21
C TRP A 57 -3.75 7.20 23.68
N SER A 58 -3.25 7.91 22.67
CA SER A 58 -2.05 7.49 21.93
C SER A 58 -1.39 8.64 21.21
N HIS A 59 -0.14 8.43 20.80
CA HIS A 59 0.42 9.11 19.64
C HIS A 59 0.07 8.31 18.40
N CYS A 60 -0.19 8.98 17.30
CA CYS A 60 -0.33 8.32 16.00
C CYS A 60 0.79 8.80 15.07
N VAL A 61 1.44 7.87 14.38
CA VAL A 61 2.57 8.17 13.50
C VAL A 61 2.35 7.47 12.18
N VAL A 62 2.42 8.22 11.07
CA VAL A 62 2.47 7.67 9.71
C VAL A 62 3.92 7.35 9.40
N THR A 63 4.18 6.16 8.89
CA THR A 63 5.51 5.63 8.65
C THR A 63 5.67 5.20 7.20
N THR A 64 6.87 5.37 6.69
CA THR A 64 7.31 4.66 5.49
C THR A 64 8.50 3.78 5.83
N HIS A 65 8.42 2.52 5.42
CA HIS A 65 9.45 1.52 5.64
C HIS A 65 9.97 1.02 4.30
N LEU A 66 11.28 0.90 4.15
CA LEU A 66 11.92 0.44 2.93
C LEU A 66 12.31 -1.02 3.04
N VAL A 67 12.07 -1.80 2.00
CA VAL A 67 12.66 -3.12 1.81
C VAL A 67 13.33 -3.19 0.43
N CYS A 68 14.61 -3.54 0.40
CA CYS A 68 15.39 -3.68 -0.83
C CYS A 68 16.35 -4.87 -0.67
N GLY A 69 16.13 -5.94 -1.43
CA GLY A 69 16.89 -7.19 -1.27
C GLY A 69 16.67 -7.79 0.12
N ASP A 70 17.75 -7.98 0.87
CA ASP A 70 17.77 -8.46 2.25
C ASP A 70 17.76 -7.33 3.31
N GLN A 71 17.75 -6.07 2.86
CA GLN A 71 17.77 -4.90 3.74
C GLN A 71 16.36 -4.37 4.00
N SER A 72 16.16 -3.92 5.23
CA SER A 72 14.88 -3.44 5.73
C SER A 72 15.11 -2.34 6.76
N PHE A 73 14.60 -1.13 6.52
CA PHE A 73 14.80 0.01 7.42
C PHE A 73 13.66 1.03 7.36
N ALA A 74 13.42 1.71 8.49
CA ALA A 74 12.49 2.84 8.53
C ALA A 74 13.07 4.00 7.71
N TRP A 75 12.29 4.54 6.78
CA TRP A 75 12.71 5.62 5.88
C TRP A 75 12.31 7.01 6.41
N ASP A 76 11.03 7.17 6.75
CA ASP A 76 10.45 8.44 7.23
C ASP A 76 9.31 8.11 8.22
N PHE A 77 9.08 9.00 9.18
CA PHE A 77 8.00 8.92 10.14
C PHE A 77 7.48 10.33 10.44
N ARG A 78 6.16 10.50 10.42
CA ARG A 78 5.52 11.80 10.65
C ARG A 78 4.42 11.68 11.69
N PRO A 79 4.46 12.48 12.77
CA PRO A 79 3.39 12.48 13.74
C PRO A 79 2.10 12.97 13.10
N TYR A 80 1.01 12.28 13.38
CA TYR A 80 -0.33 12.70 13.02
C TYR A 80 -0.97 13.41 14.22
N PHE A 81 -1.27 14.69 14.02
CA PHE A 81 -2.02 15.48 14.98
C PHE A 81 -3.46 15.67 14.48
N ARG A 82 -4.42 15.56 15.40
CA ARG A 82 -5.82 15.86 15.10
C ARG A 82 -5.98 17.35 14.82
N GLU A 83 -6.98 17.68 14.02
CA GLU A 83 -7.27 19.05 13.61
C GLU A 83 -7.42 20.01 14.81
N GLN A 84 -8.08 19.56 15.89
CA GLN A 84 -8.21 20.34 17.12
C GLN A 84 -6.85 20.68 17.74
N TYR A 85 -5.96 19.69 17.88
CA TYR A 85 -4.60 19.91 18.38
C TYR A 85 -3.84 20.89 17.49
N CYS A 86 -3.95 20.75 16.16
CA CYS A 86 -3.35 21.69 15.23
C CYS A 86 -3.86 23.13 15.44
N GLN A 87 -5.16 23.33 15.64
CA GLN A 87 -5.75 24.64 15.88
C GLN A 87 -5.25 25.25 17.21
N GLU A 88 -5.23 24.49 18.29
CA GLU A 88 -4.76 24.94 19.62
C GLU A 88 -3.28 25.35 19.60
N HIS A 89 -2.48 24.73 18.73
CA HIS A 89 -1.04 24.94 18.63
C HIS A 89 -0.60 25.77 17.41
N ASN A 90 -1.53 26.40 16.67
CA ASN A 90 -1.26 27.17 15.45
C ASN A 90 -0.45 26.39 14.39
N LEU A 91 -0.75 25.10 14.23
CA LEU A 91 -0.16 24.22 13.22
C LEU A 91 -1.12 24.06 12.04
N ASN A 92 -0.56 23.84 10.85
CA ASN A 92 -1.35 23.44 9.69
C ASN A 92 -1.78 21.97 9.86
N PHE A 93 -3.10 21.72 9.82
CA PHE A 93 -3.62 20.36 9.84
C PHE A 93 -3.23 19.59 8.57
N LYS A 94 -2.84 18.33 8.76
CA LYS A 94 -2.59 17.36 7.69
C LYS A 94 -3.26 16.05 8.04
N SER A 95 -4.06 15.51 7.12
CA SER A 95 -4.56 14.15 7.27
C SER A 95 -3.41 13.14 7.16
N LYS A 96 -3.62 11.91 7.64
CA LYS A 96 -2.64 10.82 7.43
C LYS A 96 -2.35 10.58 5.94
N ASN A 97 -3.35 10.75 5.08
CA ASN A 97 -3.19 10.67 3.63
C ASN A 97 -2.28 11.79 3.10
N ASP A 98 -2.39 13.01 3.61
CA ASP A 98 -1.51 14.12 3.21
C ASP A 98 -0.07 13.86 3.68
N LEU A 99 0.12 13.35 4.90
CA LEU A 99 1.44 12.95 5.39
C LEU A 99 2.06 11.87 4.49
N ALA A 100 1.32 10.79 4.20
CA ALA A 100 1.79 9.71 3.33
C ALA A 100 2.12 10.20 1.91
N LEU A 101 1.29 11.08 1.34
CA LEU A 101 1.55 11.70 0.03
C LEU A 101 2.86 12.48 0.01
N GLU A 102 3.13 13.26 1.05
CA GLU A 102 4.38 14.00 1.14
C GLU A 102 5.60 13.08 1.30
N MET A 103 5.46 11.98 2.06
CA MET A 103 6.52 10.97 2.22
C MET A 103 6.85 10.28 0.89
N ILE A 104 5.82 9.85 0.15
CA ILE A 104 5.97 9.26 -1.20
C ILE A 104 6.58 10.27 -2.18
N SER A 105 6.13 11.53 -2.11
CA SER A 105 6.65 12.59 -2.98
C SER A 105 8.11 12.92 -2.69
N ALA A 106 8.55 12.76 -1.43
CA ALA A 106 9.93 13.02 -1.02
C ALA A 106 10.89 11.85 -1.31
N PHE A 107 10.41 10.63 -1.54
CA PHE A 107 11.26 9.44 -1.68
C PHE A 107 12.22 9.52 -2.89
N PRO A 108 13.56 9.53 -2.75
CA PRO A 108 14.47 9.92 -3.83
C PRO A 108 14.82 8.76 -4.79
N ALA A 109 13.82 8.13 -5.40
CA ALA A 109 14.03 7.05 -6.38
C ALA A 109 14.79 7.53 -7.63
N THR A 110 15.71 6.69 -8.11
CA THR A 110 16.48 6.89 -9.33
C THR A 110 15.88 6.14 -10.52
N ALA A 111 16.26 6.50 -11.75
CA ALA A 111 15.75 5.85 -12.97
C ALA A 111 16.08 4.35 -13.08
N ASN A 112 17.07 3.87 -12.33
CA ASN A 112 17.45 2.46 -12.27
C ASN A 112 16.73 1.68 -11.15
N GLU A 113 15.81 2.32 -10.43
CA GLU A 113 15.06 1.69 -9.35
C GLU A 113 13.59 1.49 -9.75
N THR A 114 13.07 0.31 -9.46
CA THR A 114 11.65 -0.01 -9.61
C THR A 114 11.02 0.00 -8.23
N VAL A 115 10.16 0.99 -7.96
CA VAL A 115 9.53 1.18 -6.65
C VAL A 115 8.11 0.62 -6.68
N TYR A 116 7.83 -0.26 -5.73
CA TYR A 116 6.48 -0.74 -5.40
C TYR A 116 6.04 -0.15 -4.07
N VAL A 117 5.01 0.67 -4.08
CA VAL A 117 4.41 1.24 -2.87
C VAL A 117 3.37 0.27 -2.33
N LEU A 118 3.59 -0.24 -1.13
CA LEU A 118 2.69 -1.15 -0.42
C LEU A 118 1.88 -0.34 0.60
N MET A 119 0.55 -0.42 0.56
CA MET A 119 -0.29 0.33 1.49
C MET A 119 -1.61 -0.37 1.78
N ASP A 120 -2.19 -0.09 2.94
CA ASP A 120 -3.56 -0.52 3.26
C ASP A 120 -4.58 0.12 2.30
N SER A 121 -5.70 -0.57 2.07
CA SER A 121 -6.83 -0.10 1.26
C SER A 121 -7.34 1.31 1.63
N TRP A 122 -7.16 1.72 2.89
CA TRP A 122 -7.52 3.03 3.42
C TRP A 122 -6.71 4.17 2.81
N TYR A 123 -5.44 3.94 2.45
CA TYR A 123 -4.57 4.93 1.79
C TYR A 123 -4.78 5.04 0.29
N THR A 124 -5.43 4.04 -0.32
CA THR A 124 -5.57 3.88 -1.78
C THR A 124 -6.62 4.83 -2.40
N SER A 125 -6.45 6.14 -2.22
CA SER A 125 -7.25 7.18 -2.86
C SER A 125 -6.79 7.47 -4.30
N GLN A 126 -7.65 8.09 -5.12
CA GLN A 126 -7.25 8.50 -6.48
C GLN A 126 -6.07 9.48 -6.46
N LYS A 127 -6.04 10.41 -5.49
CA LYS A 127 -4.93 11.36 -5.29
C LYS A 127 -3.62 10.62 -5.01
N MET A 128 -3.67 9.57 -4.17
CA MET A 128 -2.52 8.72 -3.85
C MET A 128 -2.00 7.95 -5.07
N LEU A 129 -2.91 7.34 -5.82
CA LEU A 129 -2.57 6.61 -7.05
C LEU A 129 -1.97 7.53 -8.10
N ASP A 130 -2.56 8.72 -8.31
CA ASP A 130 -2.04 9.71 -9.25
C ASP A 130 -0.64 10.21 -8.83
N ALA A 131 -0.39 10.41 -7.52
CA ALA A 131 0.92 10.80 -7.01
C ALA A 131 1.97 9.71 -7.26
N CYS A 132 1.69 8.46 -6.91
CA CYS A 132 2.59 7.33 -7.20
C CYS A 132 2.87 7.22 -8.71
N ASN A 133 1.83 7.34 -9.53
CA ASN A 133 1.96 7.25 -10.98
C ASN A 133 2.80 8.40 -11.57
N SER A 134 2.65 9.63 -11.07
CA SER A 134 3.47 10.78 -11.50
C SER A 134 4.97 10.57 -11.26
N ARG A 135 5.31 9.65 -10.36
CA ARG A 135 6.69 9.26 -10.00
C ARG A 135 7.17 8.00 -10.70
N GLY A 136 6.34 7.37 -11.53
CA GLY A 136 6.62 6.06 -12.12
C GLY A 136 6.63 4.92 -11.10
N PHE A 137 6.00 5.11 -9.93
CA PHE A 137 5.92 4.05 -8.91
C PHE A 137 4.75 3.13 -9.20
N HIS A 138 4.96 1.84 -8.96
CA HIS A 138 3.91 0.84 -8.95
C HIS A 138 3.23 0.81 -7.59
N VAL A 139 1.94 0.50 -7.53
CA VAL A 139 1.20 0.38 -6.27
C VAL A 139 0.74 -1.05 -6.08
N ILE A 140 0.91 -1.56 -4.87
CA ILE A 140 0.36 -2.82 -4.38
C ILE A 140 -0.52 -2.50 -3.17
N ALA A 141 -1.83 -2.61 -3.34
CA ALA A 141 -2.78 -2.34 -2.27
C ALA A 141 -4.03 -3.20 -2.44
N ASP A 142 -4.69 -3.48 -1.31
CA ASP A 142 -6.04 -4.01 -1.33
C ASP A 142 -7.03 -2.94 -1.78
N VAL A 143 -8.09 -3.36 -2.47
CA VAL A 143 -9.15 -2.46 -2.92
C VAL A 143 -10.50 -3.00 -2.50
N LYS A 144 -11.17 -2.19 -1.67
CA LYS A 144 -12.55 -2.44 -1.28
C LYS A 144 -13.42 -2.65 -2.51
N THR A 145 -14.20 -3.72 -2.48
CA THR A 145 -15.08 -4.18 -3.56
C THR A 145 -16.08 -3.10 -4.00
N ASN A 146 -16.53 -2.25 -3.08
CA ASN A 146 -17.44 -1.15 -3.36
C ASN A 146 -16.77 0.11 -3.94
N ARG A 147 -15.44 0.13 -4.11
CA ARG A 147 -14.73 1.28 -4.71
C ARG A 147 -15.15 1.42 -6.18
N LYS A 148 -15.55 2.62 -6.58
CA LYS A 148 -15.85 2.94 -7.99
C LYS A 148 -14.55 3.23 -8.73
N ILE A 149 -14.33 2.53 -9.84
CA ILE A 149 -13.24 2.75 -10.78
C ILE A 149 -13.80 3.27 -12.11
N SER A 150 -12.93 3.80 -12.98
CA SER A 150 -13.31 4.30 -14.31
C SER A 150 -12.42 3.75 -15.43
N PRO A 151 -12.41 2.42 -15.67
CA PRO A 151 -11.73 1.84 -16.82
C PRO A 151 -12.31 2.43 -18.11
N ALA A 152 -11.42 2.93 -18.99
CA ALA A 152 -11.79 3.56 -20.26
C ALA A 152 -12.85 4.68 -20.15
N GLY A 153 -12.97 5.34 -18.99
CA GLY A 153 -13.96 6.40 -18.76
C GLY A 153 -15.34 5.91 -18.31
N VAL A 154 -15.56 4.60 -18.18
CA VAL A 154 -16.85 4.02 -17.73
C VAL A 154 -16.81 3.77 -16.23
N ARG A 155 -17.69 4.42 -15.47
CA ARG A 155 -17.72 4.27 -14.01
C ARG A 155 -18.41 2.96 -13.60
N ILE A 156 -17.67 2.07 -12.93
CA ILE A 156 -18.14 0.75 -12.48
C ILE A 156 -17.59 0.45 -11.07
N SER A 157 -18.28 -0.35 -10.26
CA SER A 157 -17.72 -0.81 -8.98
C SER A 157 -16.60 -1.82 -9.22
N MET A 158 -15.67 -1.96 -8.28
CA MET A 158 -14.62 -2.98 -8.37
C MET A 158 -15.21 -4.39 -8.39
N SER A 159 -16.27 -4.65 -7.61
CA SER A 159 -16.97 -5.94 -7.63
C SER A 159 -17.59 -6.25 -9.00
N ASP A 160 -18.30 -5.30 -9.59
CA ASP A 160 -18.94 -5.51 -10.89
C ASP A 160 -17.88 -5.65 -11.98
N PHE A 161 -16.81 -4.87 -11.90
CA PHE A 161 -15.68 -4.98 -12.82
C PHE A 161 -15.02 -6.35 -12.72
N ALA A 162 -14.74 -6.82 -11.49
CA ALA A 162 -14.15 -8.13 -11.26
C ALA A 162 -15.04 -9.25 -11.78
N ALA A 163 -16.34 -9.21 -11.50
CA ALA A 163 -17.29 -10.22 -11.95
C ALA A 163 -17.45 -10.28 -13.47
N GLN A 164 -17.36 -9.13 -14.16
CA GLN A 164 -17.62 -9.03 -15.60
C GLN A 164 -16.38 -9.19 -16.46
N TYR A 165 -15.22 -8.75 -15.97
CA TYR A 165 -14.03 -8.56 -16.81
C TYR A 165 -12.76 -9.27 -16.31
N ILE A 166 -12.73 -9.78 -15.07
CA ILE A 166 -11.56 -10.52 -14.57
C ILE A 166 -11.83 -12.02 -14.70
N GLN A 167 -10.98 -12.71 -15.46
CA GLN A 167 -11.01 -14.17 -15.60
C GLN A 167 -10.03 -14.83 -14.63
N ASN A 168 -10.24 -16.12 -14.34
CA ASN A 168 -9.30 -16.91 -13.52
C ASN A 168 -7.86 -16.91 -14.07
N SER A 169 -7.67 -16.74 -15.38
CA SER A 169 -6.36 -16.61 -16.02
C SER A 169 -5.63 -15.31 -15.67
N ASP A 170 -6.37 -14.27 -15.33
CA ASP A 170 -5.87 -12.94 -14.94
C ASP A 170 -5.43 -12.92 -13.47
N LEU A 171 -5.97 -13.86 -12.68
CA LEU A 171 -5.60 -14.05 -11.29
C LEU A 171 -4.28 -14.82 -11.15
N ARG A 172 -3.44 -14.31 -10.26
CA ARG A 172 -2.24 -14.99 -9.78
C ARG A 172 -2.49 -15.42 -8.33
N SER A 173 -2.49 -16.73 -8.09
CA SER A 173 -2.58 -17.25 -6.73
C SER A 173 -1.28 -16.98 -5.99
N VAL A 174 -1.38 -16.37 -4.81
CA VAL A 174 -0.26 -16.09 -3.91
C VAL A 174 -0.55 -16.75 -2.58
N THR A 175 0.45 -17.39 -1.97
CA THR A 175 0.31 -17.97 -0.63
C THR A 175 1.08 -17.11 0.35
N VAL A 176 0.40 -16.57 1.36
CA VAL A 176 1.00 -15.81 2.47
C VAL A 176 0.82 -16.64 3.74
N GLY A 177 1.89 -17.31 4.17
CA GLY A 177 1.82 -18.29 5.25
C GLY A 177 0.89 -19.45 4.91
N LYS A 178 -0.26 -19.56 5.59
CA LYS A 178 -1.29 -20.57 5.33
C LYS A 178 -2.46 -20.06 4.46
N LEU A 179 -2.50 -18.76 4.19
CA LEU A 179 -3.59 -18.13 3.44
C LEU A 179 -3.29 -18.17 1.95
N ARG A 180 -4.26 -18.62 1.15
CA ARG A 180 -4.22 -18.49 -0.30
C ARG A 180 -5.00 -17.25 -0.71
N MET A 181 -4.35 -16.35 -1.42
CA MET A 181 -4.90 -15.11 -1.94
C MET A 181 -4.83 -15.12 -3.47
N HIS A 182 -5.65 -14.28 -4.09
CA HIS A 182 -5.55 -14.01 -5.52
C HIS A 182 -5.10 -12.56 -5.72
N ALA A 183 -4.19 -12.35 -6.68
CA ALA A 183 -3.71 -11.04 -7.08
C ALA A 183 -4.06 -10.81 -8.55
N CYS A 184 -4.57 -9.64 -8.89
CA CYS A 184 -4.83 -9.23 -10.26
C CYS A 184 -3.98 -8.01 -10.60
N CYS A 185 -3.40 -7.97 -11.80
CA CYS A 185 -2.83 -6.72 -12.31
C CYS A 185 -3.97 -5.90 -12.92
N PHE A 186 -4.04 -4.61 -12.63
CA PHE A 186 -5.00 -3.71 -13.27
C PHE A 186 -4.29 -2.52 -13.93
N HIS A 187 -4.39 -2.44 -15.25
CA HIS A 187 -3.80 -1.35 -16.02
C HIS A 187 -4.84 -0.27 -16.27
N GLY A 188 -4.83 0.78 -15.44
CA GLY A 188 -5.63 1.97 -15.66
C GLY A 188 -5.01 2.86 -16.73
N LYS A 189 -5.63 2.99 -17.91
CA LYS A 189 -5.21 3.98 -18.92
C LYS A 189 -5.61 5.41 -18.49
N LYS A 190 -4.63 6.31 -18.38
CA LYS A 190 -4.82 7.77 -18.59
C LYS A 190 -4.16 8.15 -19.92
N ARG A 191 -4.69 9.19 -20.56
CA ARG A 191 -4.61 9.55 -21.99
C ARG A 191 -3.20 9.72 -22.64
N SER A 192 -2.08 9.44 -21.98
CA SER A 192 -0.75 9.58 -22.60
C SER A 192 0.41 8.78 -21.96
N THR A 193 0.19 7.97 -20.92
CA THR A 193 1.24 7.12 -20.33
C THR A 193 0.66 5.77 -19.92
N GLN A 194 1.16 4.66 -20.47
CA GLN A 194 0.85 3.32 -19.99
C GLN A 194 1.63 3.09 -18.69
N ASN A 195 0.96 3.04 -17.54
CA ASN A 195 1.57 2.55 -16.30
C ASN A 195 0.63 1.56 -15.63
N GLU A 196 1.23 0.53 -15.01
CA GLU A 196 0.56 -0.63 -14.46
C GLU A 196 0.28 -0.43 -12.97
N TYR A 197 -0.98 -0.58 -12.53
CA TYR A 197 -1.32 -0.69 -11.12
C TYR A 197 -1.42 -2.18 -10.78
N LEU A 198 -0.68 -2.67 -9.79
CA LEU A 198 -0.85 -4.04 -9.33
C LEU A 198 -1.90 -4.05 -8.22
N LEU A 199 -3.16 -4.22 -8.62
CA LEU A 199 -4.28 -4.23 -7.70
C LEU A 199 -4.50 -5.62 -7.11
N CYS A 200 -3.81 -5.93 -6.01
CA CYS A 200 -4.03 -7.18 -5.31
C CYS A 200 -5.39 -7.18 -4.59
N ALA A 201 -6.43 -7.66 -5.27
CA ALA A 201 -7.67 -8.05 -4.62
C ALA A 201 -7.83 -9.57 -4.72
N LEU A 202 -7.93 -10.24 -3.58
CA LEU A 202 -9.20 -10.79 -3.06
C LEU A 202 -8.94 -11.85 -1.97
N HIS A 203 -9.74 -11.74 -0.90
CA HIS A 203 -10.01 -12.81 0.05
C HIS A 203 -10.62 -14.01 -0.70
N GLY A 204 -10.01 -15.18 -0.58
CA GLY A 204 -10.70 -16.44 -0.83
C GLY A 204 -11.52 -16.79 0.41
N SER A 205 -12.81 -17.05 0.22
CA SER A 205 -13.66 -17.74 1.19
C SER A 205 -13.11 -19.14 1.51
#